data_AF-A0A7C3WNI7-F1
#
_entry.id   AF-A0A7C3WNI7-F1
#
_cell.length_a   1.000
_cell.length_b   1.000
_cell.length_c   1.000
_cell.angle_alpha   90.00
_cell.angle_beta   90.00
_cell.angle_gamma   90.00
#
_symmetry.space_group_name_H-M   'P 1'
#
loop_
_entity.id
_entity.type
_entity.pdbx_description
1 polymer ?
#
loop_
_entity_poly.entity_id
_entity_poly.type
_entity_poly.pdbx_seq_one_letter_code
_entity_poly.pdbx_strand_id
1 'polypeptide(L)'
;MMSEWKDLLSKPPETLTDREAGRLALGLQGLSRWLLKPEVLEKAAAYLADDPIWTEMLKPWRERPALPQDAGSCWVVTVLMNAEKYPALREAAVLPLRWQRRPADQPSGAHDPRLPEGLRRIADRVLQQVAEEEPSVKEANWRLVPAIEQFPPGPAQELLVGSYESAFASLAAGLFLATWEGKPDPTVWATGAWADGGIQPIEGLPQKAALAIEWGANVLFVPEQQQKELEKNGYFHAVAHGLHLLPLRAGTRKLRESLREYLDQLEVPPGPEASRKQRSAYFLRIPDDAKARQYYREYILPEVREAWRPAIHQQVPRFREEAPLLVSIVSKGFDLQTLTVGVLQPQQCLLLYNEEMATEIPMVEETIGEDCALKKHRFTGQTREELLQEFQNAIRDFLHRMSGDRLVVDLTPGQRIMNLALYDAMPTGSFALVCQA
;
A
#
# COMPACT_ATOMS: atom_id res chain seq x y z
N MET A 1 -16.39 -32.93 26.55
CA MET A 1 -16.28 -32.23 25.24
C MET A 1 -14.82 -32.10 24.77
N MET A 2 -13.87 -31.63 25.57
CA MET A 2 -12.46 -31.50 25.12
C MET A 2 -11.77 -32.80 24.71
N SER A 3 -12.00 -33.91 25.44
CA SER A 3 -11.40 -35.21 25.11
C SER A 3 -11.88 -35.74 23.76
N GLU A 4 -13.16 -35.55 23.46
CA GLU A 4 -13.79 -36.01 22.22
C GLU A 4 -13.24 -35.28 20.99
N TRP A 5 -12.99 -33.97 21.08
CA TRP A 5 -12.45 -33.24 19.93
C TRP A 5 -11.00 -33.59 19.63
N LYS A 6 -10.19 -33.83 20.67
CA LYS A 6 -8.80 -34.26 20.49
C LYS A 6 -8.71 -35.61 19.78
N ASP A 7 -9.63 -36.52 20.10
CA ASP A 7 -9.77 -37.81 19.40
C ASP A 7 -10.14 -37.61 17.92
N LEU A 8 -11.14 -36.77 17.63
CA LEU A 8 -11.50 -36.47 16.25
C LEU A 8 -10.38 -35.77 15.46
N LEU A 9 -9.66 -34.83 16.10
CA LEU A 9 -8.52 -34.15 15.48
C LEU A 9 -7.36 -35.09 15.15
N SER A 10 -7.19 -36.17 15.93
CA SER A 10 -6.17 -37.18 15.69
C SER A 10 -6.44 -38.10 14.52
N LYS A 11 -7.66 -38.08 13.97
CA LYS A 11 -8.04 -38.88 12.79
C LYS A 11 -7.57 -38.18 11.51
N PRO A 12 -6.90 -38.89 10.59
CA PRO A 12 -6.61 -38.37 9.26
C PRO A 12 -7.90 -37.95 8.52
N PRO A 13 -7.87 -36.90 7.68
CA PRO A 13 -9.04 -36.41 6.95
C PRO A 13 -9.83 -37.52 6.23
N GLU A 14 -9.13 -38.48 5.63
CA GLU A 14 -9.70 -39.60 4.88
C GLU A 14 -10.54 -40.56 5.77
N THR A 15 -10.20 -40.68 7.05
CA THR A 15 -10.88 -41.57 8.00
C THR A 15 -12.04 -40.93 8.75
N LEU A 16 -12.13 -39.60 8.74
CA LEU A 16 -13.26 -38.87 9.32
C LEU A 16 -14.54 -39.11 8.52
N THR A 17 -15.63 -39.42 9.21
CA THR A 17 -16.97 -39.37 8.61
C THR A 17 -17.44 -37.93 8.44
N ASP A 18 -18.39 -37.69 7.53
CA ASP A 18 -18.97 -36.36 7.31
C ASP A 18 -19.54 -35.77 8.60
N ARG A 19 -20.23 -36.60 9.40
CA ARG A 19 -20.77 -36.23 10.72
C ARG A 19 -19.68 -35.80 11.70
N GLU A 20 -18.57 -36.53 11.76
CA GLU A 20 -17.44 -36.18 12.64
C GLU A 20 -16.78 -34.89 12.21
N ALA A 21 -16.57 -34.71 10.91
CA ALA A 21 -16.04 -33.47 10.33
C ALA A 21 -16.96 -32.28 10.64
N GLY A 22 -18.28 -32.44 10.50
CA GLY A 22 -19.27 -31.43 10.87
C GLY A 22 -19.22 -31.05 12.35
N ARG A 23 -19.12 -32.04 13.25
CA ARG A 23 -18.98 -31.78 14.70
C ARG A 23 -17.69 -31.03 15.01
N LEU A 24 -16.59 -31.36 14.32
CA LEU A 24 -15.29 -30.75 14.51
C LEU A 24 -15.28 -29.29 14.01
N ALA A 25 -15.85 -29.02 12.83
CA ALA A 25 -15.99 -27.68 12.29
C ALA A 25 -16.90 -26.78 13.14
N LEU A 26 -18.08 -27.28 13.55
CA LEU A 26 -18.99 -26.56 14.46
C LEU A 26 -18.33 -26.28 15.82
N GLY A 27 -17.52 -27.23 16.29
CA GLY A 27 -16.77 -27.08 17.52
C GLY A 27 -15.76 -25.92 17.47
N LEU A 28 -14.94 -25.86 16.42
CA LEU A 28 -13.94 -24.81 16.28
C LEU A 28 -14.53 -23.43 15.97
N GLN A 29 -15.83 -23.35 15.67
CA GLN A 29 -16.54 -22.10 15.37
C GLN A 29 -15.78 -21.28 14.30
N GLY A 30 -15.51 -20.00 14.56
CA GLY A 30 -14.82 -19.09 13.65
C GLY A 30 -13.39 -19.49 13.31
N LEU A 31 -12.76 -20.44 14.02
CA LEU A 31 -11.41 -20.94 13.71
C LEU A 31 -11.38 -22.12 12.74
N SER A 32 -12.52 -22.79 12.51
CA SER A 32 -12.59 -23.99 11.65
C SER A 32 -11.92 -23.76 10.29
N ARG A 33 -12.29 -22.68 9.61
CA ARG A 33 -11.77 -22.32 8.27
C ARG A 33 -10.29 -21.97 8.24
N TRP A 34 -9.71 -21.62 9.38
CA TRP A 34 -8.31 -21.18 9.52
C TRP A 34 -7.37 -22.31 9.93
N LEU A 35 -7.90 -23.32 10.64
CA LEU A 35 -7.11 -24.42 11.20
C LEU A 35 -7.31 -25.74 10.49
N LEU A 36 -8.50 -26.03 9.96
CA LEU A 36 -8.82 -27.31 9.35
C LEU A 36 -8.36 -27.38 7.91
N LYS A 37 -7.92 -28.58 7.52
CA LYS A 37 -7.61 -28.86 6.12
C LYS A 37 -8.88 -28.74 5.25
N PRO A 38 -8.73 -28.35 3.96
CA PRO A 38 -9.86 -28.24 3.05
C PRO A 38 -10.75 -29.49 3.00
N GLU A 39 -10.16 -30.68 3.00
CA GLU A 39 -10.87 -31.95 2.90
C GLU A 39 -11.80 -32.20 4.10
N VAL A 40 -11.39 -31.72 5.28
CA VAL A 40 -12.23 -31.80 6.50
C VAL A 40 -13.41 -30.83 6.39
N LEU A 41 -13.17 -29.62 5.85
CA LEU A 41 -14.22 -28.63 5.65
C LEU A 41 -15.23 -29.05 4.56
N GLU A 42 -14.77 -29.72 3.50
CA GLU A 42 -15.62 -30.28 2.46
C GLU A 42 -16.55 -31.37 3.01
N LYS A 43 -16.01 -32.31 3.80
CA LYS A 43 -16.81 -33.33 4.50
C LYS A 43 -17.81 -32.71 5.49
N ALA A 44 -17.37 -31.70 6.24
CA ALA A 44 -18.24 -30.98 7.17
C ALA A 44 -19.39 -30.27 6.43
N ALA A 45 -19.12 -29.70 5.26
CA ALA A 45 -20.12 -29.06 4.41
C ALA A 45 -21.04 -30.07 3.72
N ALA A 46 -20.59 -31.30 3.45
CA ALA A 46 -21.43 -32.37 2.92
C ALA A 46 -22.44 -32.85 3.97
N TYR A 47 -22.01 -33.04 5.22
CA TYR A 47 -22.88 -33.48 6.32
C TYR A 47 -24.09 -32.57 6.56
N LEU A 48 -23.91 -31.26 6.39
CA LEU A 48 -24.93 -30.25 6.66
C LEU A 48 -25.67 -29.79 5.39
N ALA A 49 -25.34 -30.35 4.22
CA ALA A 49 -25.89 -29.89 2.94
C ALA A 49 -27.40 -30.12 2.80
N ASP A 50 -27.94 -31.15 3.45
CA ASP A 50 -29.35 -31.54 3.37
C ASP A 50 -30.28 -30.70 4.26
N ASP A 51 -29.72 -29.84 5.13
CA ASP A 51 -30.49 -29.00 6.04
C ASP A 51 -30.49 -27.53 5.55
N PRO A 52 -31.64 -27.00 5.08
CA PRO A 52 -31.76 -25.64 4.55
C PRO A 52 -31.31 -24.56 5.53
N ILE A 53 -31.38 -24.81 6.84
CA ILE A 53 -30.95 -23.86 7.88
C ILE A 53 -29.45 -23.58 7.78
N TRP A 54 -28.66 -24.57 7.35
CA TRP A 54 -27.21 -24.47 7.31
C TRP A 54 -26.65 -23.98 5.98
N THR A 55 -27.46 -23.93 4.91
CA THR A 55 -26.96 -23.62 3.56
C THR A 55 -26.18 -22.29 3.51
N GLU A 56 -26.70 -21.23 4.14
CA GLU A 56 -26.02 -19.93 4.22
C GLU A 56 -24.80 -19.96 5.16
N MET A 57 -24.86 -20.71 6.25
CA MET A 57 -23.73 -20.86 7.18
C MET A 57 -22.57 -21.68 6.60
N LEU A 58 -22.85 -22.55 5.63
CA LEU A 58 -21.87 -23.44 4.99
C LEU A 58 -21.12 -22.80 3.83
N LYS A 59 -21.68 -21.79 3.17
CA LYS A 59 -21.02 -21.08 2.08
C LYS A 59 -19.59 -20.63 2.46
N PRO A 60 -19.36 -20.03 3.64
CA PRO A 60 -18.03 -19.81 4.17
C PRO A 60 -17.10 -21.03 4.12
N TRP A 61 -17.53 -22.24 4.47
CA TRP A 61 -16.62 -23.40 4.56
C TRP A 61 -16.12 -23.89 3.19
N ARG A 62 -16.84 -23.56 2.11
CA ARG A 62 -16.46 -23.90 0.73
C ARG A 62 -15.59 -22.83 0.07
N GLU A 63 -15.56 -21.64 0.65
CA GLU A 63 -14.82 -20.49 0.13
C GLU A 63 -13.57 -20.24 0.97
N ARG A 64 -12.49 -19.81 0.33
CA ARG A 64 -11.32 -19.31 1.04
C ARG A 64 -11.72 -18.09 1.90
N PRO A 65 -11.36 -18.02 3.19
CA PRO A 65 -11.63 -16.84 3.99
C PRO A 65 -10.91 -15.62 3.42
N ALA A 66 -11.62 -14.49 3.32
CA ALA A 66 -10.99 -13.22 3.00
C ALA A 66 -10.14 -12.75 4.19
N LEU A 67 -8.93 -12.28 3.93
CA LEU A 67 -8.11 -11.63 4.94
C LEU A 67 -8.67 -10.23 5.24
N PRO A 68 -8.63 -9.78 6.51
CA PRO A 68 -9.08 -8.44 6.87
C PRO A 68 -8.17 -7.38 6.21
N GLN A 69 -8.79 -6.35 5.64
CA GLN A 69 -8.12 -5.25 4.93
C GLN A 69 -8.37 -3.88 5.61
N ASP A 70 -8.96 -3.87 6.79
CA ASP A 70 -9.13 -2.64 7.57
C ASP A 70 -7.79 -2.11 8.05
N ALA A 71 -7.75 -0.83 8.42
CA ALA A 71 -6.56 -0.24 9.04
C ALA A 71 -6.10 -1.03 10.27
N GLY A 72 -4.79 -1.29 10.33
CA GLY A 72 -4.16 -2.09 11.38
C GLY A 72 -4.37 -3.60 11.27
N SER A 73 -5.06 -4.08 10.23
CA SER A 73 -5.15 -5.52 9.97
C SER A 73 -3.77 -6.10 9.68
N CYS A 74 -3.53 -7.30 10.21
CA CYS A 74 -2.32 -8.06 9.97
C CYS A 74 -2.64 -9.55 10.12
N TRP A 75 -1.82 -10.42 9.53
CA TRP A 75 -2.01 -11.85 9.67
C TRP A 75 -0.69 -12.53 10.00
N VAL A 76 -0.78 -13.46 10.94
CA VAL A 76 0.36 -14.21 11.44
C VAL A 76 0.29 -15.62 10.89
N VAL A 77 1.36 -16.03 10.23
CA VAL A 77 1.52 -17.41 9.77
C VAL A 77 2.31 -18.20 10.81
N THR A 78 1.65 -19.19 11.40
CA THR A 78 2.22 -20.07 12.43
C THR A 78 2.24 -21.51 11.97
N VAL A 79 3.27 -22.26 12.37
CA VAL A 79 3.36 -23.70 12.13
C VAL A 79 2.73 -24.40 13.32
N LEU A 80 1.78 -25.30 13.06
CA LEU A 80 1.12 -26.03 14.13
C LEU A 80 2.03 -27.17 14.59
N MET A 81 2.65 -27.01 15.76
CA MET A 81 3.60 -27.96 16.35
C MET A 81 3.04 -29.38 16.54
N ASN A 82 1.71 -29.53 16.50
CA ASN A 82 1.02 -30.80 16.68
C ASN A 82 0.42 -31.35 15.37
N ALA A 83 0.86 -30.89 14.20
CA ALA A 83 0.29 -31.32 12.92
C ALA A 83 0.33 -32.86 12.74
N GLU A 84 1.41 -33.53 13.18
CA GLU A 84 1.52 -34.99 13.16
C GLU A 84 0.50 -35.67 14.08
N LYS A 85 0.26 -35.07 15.26
CA LYS A 85 -0.70 -35.57 16.24
C LYS A 85 -2.14 -35.31 15.82
N TYR A 86 -2.37 -34.23 15.08
CA TYR A 86 -3.69 -33.77 14.66
C TYR A 86 -3.75 -33.61 13.13
N PRO A 87 -3.73 -34.70 12.36
CA PRO A 87 -3.67 -34.67 10.89
C PRO A 87 -4.91 -34.03 10.22
N ALA A 88 -6.01 -33.82 10.96
CA ALA A 88 -7.16 -33.03 10.50
C ALA A 88 -6.87 -31.51 10.44
N LEU A 89 -5.84 -31.04 11.15
CA LEU A 89 -5.37 -29.66 11.08
C LEU A 89 -4.40 -29.46 9.93
N ARG A 90 -4.32 -28.23 9.44
CA ARG A 90 -3.28 -27.79 8.51
C ARG A 90 -1.90 -27.86 9.18
N GLU A 91 -0.84 -27.97 8.39
CA GLU A 91 0.53 -27.91 8.94
C GLU A 91 0.91 -26.50 9.39
N ALA A 92 0.38 -25.48 8.69
CA ALA A 92 0.47 -24.08 9.07
C ALA A 92 -0.92 -23.44 9.03
N ALA A 93 -1.10 -22.44 9.88
CA ALA A 93 -2.34 -21.69 10.01
C ALA A 93 -2.10 -20.19 9.88
N VAL A 94 -3.09 -19.49 9.33
CA VAL A 94 -3.15 -18.04 9.32
C VAL A 94 -4.01 -17.58 10.50
N LEU A 95 -3.49 -16.69 11.32
CA LEU A 95 -4.25 -16.00 12.36
C LEU A 95 -4.48 -14.55 11.93
N PRO A 96 -5.70 -14.18 11.54
CA PRO A 96 -6.04 -12.80 11.18
C PRO A 96 -6.26 -11.97 12.46
N LEU A 97 -5.56 -10.86 12.53
CA LEU A 97 -5.43 -10.01 13.70
C LEU A 97 -5.59 -8.55 13.29
N ARG A 98 -5.82 -7.69 14.27
CA ARG A 98 -5.92 -6.26 14.05
C ARG A 98 -5.35 -5.48 15.23
N TRP A 99 -4.54 -4.49 14.93
CA TRP A 99 -4.18 -3.43 15.86
C TRP A 99 -5.33 -2.45 15.96
N GLN A 100 -5.81 -2.20 17.17
CA GLN A 100 -6.84 -1.20 17.43
C GLN A 100 -6.46 -0.32 18.61
N ARG A 101 -6.81 0.97 18.52
CA ARG A 101 -6.71 1.87 19.66
C ARG A 101 -7.73 1.46 20.71
N ARG A 102 -7.35 1.55 21.98
CA ARG A 102 -8.29 1.29 23.06
C ARG A 102 -9.28 2.45 23.20
N PRO A 103 -10.55 2.14 23.48
CA PRO A 103 -11.48 3.11 24.04
C PRO A 103 -10.90 3.72 25.34
N ALA A 104 -11.11 5.02 25.56
CA ALA A 104 -10.55 5.76 26.69
C ALA A 104 -11.06 5.27 28.07
N ASP A 105 -12.17 4.55 28.08
CA ASP A 105 -12.87 4.00 29.25
C ASP A 105 -12.39 2.59 29.65
N GLN A 106 -11.49 1.96 28.89
CA GLN A 106 -10.96 0.63 29.22
C GLN A 106 -9.62 0.71 29.98
N PRO A 107 -9.42 -0.11 31.03
CA PRO A 107 -8.18 -0.12 31.79
C PRO A 107 -6.96 -0.43 30.92
N SER A 108 -5.84 0.19 31.28
CA SER A 108 -4.57 -0.07 30.62
C SER A 108 -4.07 -1.49 30.91
N GLY A 109 -3.67 -2.24 29.88
CA GLY A 109 -2.58 -3.20 30.00
C GLY A 109 -2.71 -4.51 29.22
N ALA A 110 -3.83 -4.82 28.56
CA ALA A 110 -3.97 -6.15 27.96
C ALA A 110 -4.42 -6.15 26.50
N HIS A 111 -3.71 -6.96 25.69
CA HIS A 111 -4.21 -7.52 24.44
C HIS A 111 -5.45 -8.39 24.69
N ASP A 112 -6.19 -8.74 23.63
CA ASP A 112 -7.40 -9.57 23.78
C ASP A 112 -7.07 -10.89 24.51
N PRO A 113 -7.80 -11.25 25.58
CA PRO A 113 -7.52 -12.47 26.36
C PRO A 113 -7.74 -13.75 25.55
N ARG A 114 -8.45 -13.67 24.41
CA ARG A 114 -8.66 -14.80 23.51
C ARG A 114 -7.40 -15.20 22.74
N LEU A 115 -6.41 -14.31 22.64
CA LEU A 115 -5.15 -14.60 21.95
C LEU A 115 -4.30 -15.59 22.77
N PRO A 116 -3.45 -16.41 22.12
CA PRO A 116 -2.45 -17.22 22.82
C PRO A 116 -1.44 -16.34 23.59
N GLU A 117 -0.97 -16.80 24.75
CA GLU A 117 -0.02 -16.05 25.57
C GLU A 117 1.28 -15.73 24.81
N GLY A 118 1.80 -16.69 24.04
CA GLY A 118 2.97 -16.49 23.19
C GLY A 118 2.78 -15.31 22.23
N LEU A 119 1.64 -15.22 21.56
CA LEU A 119 1.31 -14.14 20.64
C LEU A 119 1.18 -12.79 21.35
N ARG A 120 0.57 -12.75 22.54
CA ARG A 120 0.50 -11.52 23.36
C ARG A 120 1.90 -11.00 23.71
N ARG A 121 2.82 -11.88 24.12
CA ARG A 121 4.21 -11.48 24.42
C ARG A 121 4.93 -10.90 23.21
N ILE A 122 4.72 -11.46 22.02
CA ILE A 122 5.28 -10.88 20.79
C ILE A 122 4.67 -9.52 20.49
N ALA A 123 3.35 -9.37 20.68
CA ALA A 123 2.67 -8.10 20.47
C ALA A 123 3.17 -7.00 21.43
N ASP A 124 3.43 -7.31 22.70
CA ASP A 124 4.05 -6.38 23.65
C ASP A 124 5.46 -5.96 23.19
N ARG A 125 6.27 -6.91 22.70
CA ARG A 125 7.60 -6.64 22.14
C ARG A 125 7.54 -5.76 20.89
N VAL A 126 6.55 -5.98 20.02
CA VAL A 126 6.31 -5.16 18.84
C VAL A 126 5.94 -3.73 19.24
N LEU A 127 5.05 -3.55 20.22
CA LEU A 127 4.71 -2.22 20.73
C LEU A 127 5.94 -1.48 21.24
N GLN A 128 6.80 -2.16 22.02
CA GLN A 128 8.04 -1.59 22.52
C GLN A 128 8.97 -1.18 21.37
N GLN A 129 9.25 -2.08 20.44
CA GLN A 129 10.21 -1.84 19.36
C GLN A 129 9.73 -0.76 18.38
N VAL A 130 8.44 -0.74 18.04
CA VAL A 130 7.89 0.28 17.15
C VAL A 130 7.83 1.64 17.84
N ALA A 131 7.55 1.70 19.15
CA ALA A 131 7.53 2.96 19.89
C ALA A 131 8.90 3.66 20.00
N GLU A 132 10.00 2.92 19.80
CA GLU A 132 11.35 3.52 19.71
C GLU A 132 11.52 4.38 18.44
N GLU A 133 10.80 4.07 17.37
CA GLU A 133 10.87 4.78 16.08
C GLU A 133 9.64 5.63 15.77
N GLU A 134 8.48 5.28 16.34
CA GLU A 134 7.21 5.97 16.18
C GLU A 134 6.62 6.30 17.57
N PRO A 135 7.01 7.43 18.18
CA PRO A 135 6.61 7.79 19.55
C PRO A 135 5.09 7.84 19.77
N SER A 136 4.32 8.14 18.71
CA SER A 136 2.85 8.17 18.78
C SER A 136 2.22 6.83 19.17
N VAL A 137 2.93 5.70 18.94
CA VAL A 137 2.48 4.37 19.39
C VAL A 137 2.36 4.30 20.91
N LYS A 138 3.27 4.93 21.64
CA LYS A 138 3.28 4.92 23.11
C LYS A 138 2.06 5.62 23.70
N GLU A 139 1.57 6.66 23.03
CA GLU A 139 0.46 7.50 23.48
C GLU A 139 -0.90 6.93 23.07
N ALA A 140 -0.97 6.19 21.96
CA ALA A 140 -2.21 5.76 21.34
C ALA A 140 -2.86 4.50 21.96
N ASN A 141 -2.28 3.92 23.02
CA ASN A 141 -2.83 2.78 23.78
C ASN A 141 -3.27 1.60 22.89
N TRP A 142 -2.45 1.23 21.92
CA TRP A 142 -2.73 0.13 21.00
C TRP A 142 -2.94 -1.21 21.72
N ARG A 143 -3.73 -2.08 21.11
CA ARG A 143 -3.85 -3.50 21.46
C ARG A 143 -4.06 -4.36 20.23
N LEU A 144 -3.57 -5.60 20.29
CA LEU A 144 -3.83 -6.63 19.32
C LEU A 144 -5.11 -7.38 19.67
N VAL A 145 -5.98 -7.58 18.69
CA VAL A 145 -7.21 -8.38 18.82
C VAL A 145 -7.40 -9.31 17.61
N PRO A 146 -8.18 -10.39 17.74
CA PRO A 146 -8.64 -11.15 16.58
C PRO A 146 -9.42 -10.27 15.62
N ALA A 147 -9.18 -10.43 14.33
CA ALA A 147 -9.98 -9.80 13.27
C ALA A 147 -11.15 -10.69 12.81
N ILE A 148 -11.50 -11.71 13.61
CA ILE A 148 -12.65 -12.59 13.39
C ILE A 148 -13.65 -12.35 14.52
N GLU A 149 -14.91 -12.13 14.19
CA GLU A 149 -15.98 -11.85 15.15
C GLU A 149 -16.18 -13.01 16.15
N GLN A 150 -16.21 -14.24 15.64
CA GLN A 150 -16.44 -15.46 16.42
C GLN A 150 -15.16 -16.20 16.79
N PHE A 151 -14.17 -15.49 17.32
CA PHE A 151 -12.97 -16.13 17.86
C PHE A 151 -13.33 -16.87 19.18
N PRO A 152 -13.23 -18.21 19.23
CA PRO A 152 -13.75 -19.01 20.33
C PRO A 152 -12.95 -18.77 21.62
N PRO A 153 -13.60 -18.56 22.77
CA PRO A 153 -12.93 -18.62 24.06
C PRO A 153 -12.62 -20.08 24.45
N GLY A 154 -11.61 -20.28 25.30
CA GLY A 154 -11.41 -21.55 25.99
C GLY A 154 -10.63 -22.61 25.18
N PRO A 155 -11.09 -23.88 25.12
CA PRO A 155 -10.25 -25.03 24.75
C PRO A 155 -9.58 -24.98 23.37
N ALA A 156 -10.16 -24.26 22.42
CA ALA A 156 -9.58 -24.10 21.09
C ALA A 156 -8.22 -23.36 21.13
N GLN A 157 -7.95 -22.57 22.18
CA GLN A 157 -6.65 -21.92 22.37
C GLN A 157 -5.51 -22.93 22.58
N GLU A 158 -5.79 -24.13 23.08
CA GLU A 158 -4.77 -25.18 23.26
C GLU A 158 -4.20 -25.64 21.91
N LEU A 159 -4.98 -25.55 20.83
CA LEU A 159 -4.53 -25.87 19.47
C LEU A 159 -3.58 -24.81 18.91
N LEU A 160 -3.60 -23.62 19.49
CA LEU A 160 -2.77 -22.48 19.14
C LEU A 160 -1.54 -22.36 20.06
N VAL A 161 -1.23 -23.37 20.86
CA VAL A 161 -0.01 -23.37 21.68
C VAL A 161 1.19 -23.64 20.77
N GLY A 162 2.13 -22.71 20.73
CA GLY A 162 3.32 -22.82 19.90
C GLY A 162 4.22 -21.59 20.00
N SER A 163 5.32 -21.62 19.24
CA SER A 163 6.19 -20.46 19.06
C SER A 163 5.53 -19.44 18.12
N TYR A 164 5.59 -18.17 18.50
CA TYR A 164 5.07 -17.04 17.72
C TYR A 164 6.16 -16.08 17.26
N GLU A 165 7.43 -16.40 17.46
CA GLU A 165 8.54 -15.50 17.15
C GLU A 165 8.48 -14.98 15.71
N SER A 166 8.14 -15.84 14.77
CA SER A 166 8.00 -15.53 13.35
C SER A 166 6.86 -14.57 12.98
N ALA A 167 6.01 -14.22 13.94
CA ALA A 167 4.91 -13.27 13.79
C ALA A 167 5.40 -11.81 13.81
N PHE A 168 6.61 -11.57 14.33
CA PHE A 168 7.07 -10.23 14.65
C PHE A 168 7.01 -9.28 13.46
N ALA A 169 7.55 -9.67 12.30
CA ALA A 169 7.57 -8.81 11.11
C ALA A 169 6.16 -8.36 10.67
N SER A 170 5.21 -9.30 10.59
CA SER A 170 3.83 -9.00 10.18
C SER A 170 3.09 -8.14 11.19
N LEU A 171 3.29 -8.40 12.48
CA LEU A 171 2.70 -7.60 13.55
C LEU A 171 3.26 -6.17 13.57
N ALA A 172 4.58 -6.02 13.43
CA ALA A 172 5.24 -4.72 13.38
C ALA A 172 4.78 -3.90 12.17
N ALA A 173 4.73 -4.50 10.98
CA ALA A 173 4.24 -3.82 9.79
C ALA A 173 2.76 -3.43 9.90
N GLY A 174 1.93 -4.33 10.45
CA GLY A 174 0.54 -4.03 10.77
C GLY A 174 0.37 -2.85 11.72
N LEU A 175 1.26 -2.70 12.71
CA LEU A 175 1.22 -1.58 13.64
C LEU A 175 1.63 -0.26 12.98
N PHE A 176 2.67 -0.26 12.14
CA PHE A 176 3.03 0.90 11.32
C PHE A 176 1.87 1.32 10.40
N LEU A 177 1.23 0.37 9.71
CA LEU A 177 0.04 0.67 8.91
C LEU A 177 -1.11 1.24 9.75
N ALA A 178 -1.32 0.70 10.95
CA ALA A 178 -2.35 1.20 11.86
C ALA A 178 -2.12 2.67 12.24
N THR A 179 -0.87 3.08 12.48
CA THR A 179 -0.55 4.48 12.80
C THR A 179 -0.71 5.40 11.60
N TRP A 180 -0.52 4.87 10.39
CA TRP A 180 -0.71 5.60 9.13
C TRP A 180 -2.14 5.61 8.62
N GLU A 181 -3.06 4.91 9.29
CA GLU A 181 -4.42 4.63 8.82
C GLU A 181 -4.44 3.94 7.44
N GLY A 182 -3.36 3.21 7.11
CA GLY A 182 -3.18 2.48 5.86
C GLY A 182 -3.87 1.13 5.88
N LYS A 183 -4.23 0.62 4.69
CA LYS A 183 -4.87 -0.69 4.50
C LYS A 183 -3.86 -1.69 3.94
N PRO A 184 -3.79 -2.93 4.46
CA PRO A 184 -2.86 -3.92 3.95
C PRO A 184 -3.36 -4.60 2.67
N ASP A 185 -2.46 -4.91 1.76
CA ASP A 185 -2.69 -5.76 0.60
C ASP A 185 -2.68 -7.24 1.04
N PRO A 186 -3.79 -7.99 0.88
CA PRO A 186 -3.87 -9.40 1.32
C PRO A 186 -2.95 -10.34 0.54
N THR A 187 -2.35 -9.89 -0.56
CA THR A 187 -1.43 -10.67 -1.40
C THR A 187 0.03 -10.53 -0.99
N VAL A 188 0.34 -9.63 -0.04
CA VAL A 188 1.71 -9.33 0.42
C VAL A 188 1.88 -9.79 1.86
N TRP A 189 2.69 -10.82 2.08
CA TRP A 189 2.84 -11.48 3.37
C TRP A 189 4.26 -11.32 3.90
N ALA A 190 4.44 -11.51 5.21
CA ALA A 190 5.76 -11.65 5.81
C ALA A 190 5.80 -12.76 6.85
N THR A 191 7.00 -13.29 7.07
CA THR A 191 7.33 -14.07 8.26
C THR A 191 8.77 -13.78 8.65
N GLY A 192 9.00 -13.48 9.93
CA GLY A 192 10.33 -13.11 10.40
C GLY A 192 10.30 -12.85 11.90
N ALA A 193 11.29 -13.38 12.60
CA ALA A 193 11.51 -13.11 14.00
C ALA A 193 12.37 -11.86 14.17
N TRP A 194 12.28 -11.22 15.34
CA TRP A 194 13.18 -10.13 15.71
C TRP A 194 13.89 -10.50 16.99
N ALA A 195 15.22 -10.55 16.95
CA ALA A 195 16.05 -10.76 18.13
C ALA A 195 17.44 -10.16 17.89
N ASP A 196 18.12 -9.82 18.97
CA ASP A 196 19.45 -9.18 18.98
C ASP A 196 19.52 -7.89 18.13
N GLY A 197 18.38 -7.20 18.02
CA GLY A 197 18.25 -5.97 17.23
C GLY A 197 18.30 -6.21 15.72
N GLY A 198 17.70 -7.28 15.21
CA GLY A 198 17.55 -7.49 13.78
C GLY A 198 16.59 -8.64 13.43
N ILE A 199 16.28 -8.77 12.14
CA ILE A 199 15.49 -9.88 11.60
C ILE A 199 16.29 -11.19 11.72
N GLN A 200 15.65 -12.24 12.24
CA GLN A 200 16.23 -13.56 12.44
C GLN A 200 15.50 -14.65 11.64
N PRO A 201 16.19 -15.77 11.32
CA PRO A 201 15.59 -16.96 10.73
C PRO A 201 14.40 -17.51 11.53
N ILE A 202 13.49 -18.18 10.83
CA ILE A 202 12.27 -18.77 11.39
C ILE A 202 12.11 -20.25 11.02
N GLU A 203 11.31 -20.97 11.79
CA GLU A 203 11.01 -22.38 11.53
C GLU A 203 9.84 -22.58 10.57
N GLY A 204 9.84 -23.74 9.89
CA GLY A 204 8.78 -24.22 9.02
C GLY A 204 8.44 -23.31 7.84
N LEU A 205 9.44 -22.61 7.31
CA LEU A 205 9.27 -21.74 6.14
C LEU A 205 8.61 -22.45 4.94
N PRO A 206 8.90 -23.73 4.61
CA PRO A 206 8.18 -24.45 3.56
C PRO A 206 6.67 -24.50 3.76
N GLN A 207 6.21 -24.83 4.97
CA GLN A 207 4.80 -24.91 5.32
C GLN A 207 4.11 -23.54 5.22
N LYS A 208 4.82 -22.48 5.60
CA LYS A 208 4.32 -21.11 5.49
C LYS A 208 4.21 -20.64 4.06
N ALA A 209 5.18 -20.97 3.22
CA ALA A 209 5.15 -20.64 1.80
C ALA A 209 4.02 -21.40 1.08
N ALA A 210 3.84 -22.69 1.39
CA ALA A 210 2.71 -23.47 0.89
C ALA A 210 1.37 -22.85 1.28
N LEU A 211 1.22 -22.43 2.54
CA LEU A 211 0.02 -21.75 3.00
C LEU A 211 -0.18 -20.39 2.32
N ALA A 212 0.89 -19.61 2.11
CA ALA A 212 0.80 -18.33 1.40
C ALA A 212 0.27 -18.52 -0.03
N ILE A 213 0.78 -19.52 -0.77
CA ILE A 213 0.28 -19.89 -2.11
C ILE A 213 -1.19 -20.30 -2.03
N GLU A 214 -1.53 -21.19 -1.10
CA GLU A 214 -2.90 -21.67 -0.92
C GLU A 214 -3.86 -20.51 -0.63
N TRP A 215 -3.40 -19.45 0.03
CA TRP A 215 -4.21 -18.28 0.34
C TRP A 215 -4.16 -17.18 -0.73
N GLY A 216 -3.36 -17.34 -1.78
CA GLY A 216 -3.29 -16.41 -2.91
C GLY A 216 -2.35 -15.22 -2.65
N ALA A 217 -1.33 -15.40 -1.81
CA ALA A 217 -0.24 -14.44 -1.72
C ALA A 217 0.57 -14.45 -3.02
N ASN A 218 0.91 -13.25 -3.50
CA ASN A 218 1.83 -13.04 -4.63
C ASN A 218 3.25 -12.81 -4.14
N VAL A 219 3.41 -12.29 -2.91
CA VAL A 219 4.70 -11.97 -2.31
C VAL A 219 4.77 -12.50 -0.90
N LEU A 220 5.88 -13.14 -0.54
CA LEU A 220 6.19 -13.52 0.84
C LEU A 220 7.59 -13.01 1.20
N PHE A 221 7.63 -12.06 2.13
CA PHE A 221 8.85 -11.55 2.73
C PHE A 221 9.37 -12.53 3.80
N VAL A 222 10.63 -12.94 3.69
CA VAL A 222 11.28 -13.95 4.56
C VAL A 222 12.65 -13.46 5.01
N PRO A 223 13.24 -13.96 6.11
CA PRO A 223 14.58 -13.57 6.51
C PRO A 223 15.60 -13.79 5.39
N GLU A 224 16.42 -12.78 5.09
CA GLU A 224 17.35 -12.78 3.94
C GLU A 224 18.23 -14.04 3.86
N GLN A 225 18.67 -14.57 5.01
CA GLN A 225 19.47 -15.80 5.07
C GLN A 225 18.73 -17.00 4.49
N GLN A 226 17.43 -17.13 4.79
CA GLN A 226 16.61 -18.26 4.37
C GLN A 226 16.13 -18.12 2.93
N GLN A 227 15.96 -16.90 2.42
CA GLN A 227 15.69 -16.66 1.00
C GLN A 227 16.81 -17.28 0.13
N LYS A 228 18.07 -16.98 0.47
CA LYS A 228 19.24 -17.50 -0.26
C LYS A 228 19.36 -19.02 -0.17
N GLU A 229 18.96 -19.61 0.96
CA GLU A 229 18.95 -21.07 1.12
C GLU A 229 17.87 -21.73 0.26
N LEU A 230 16.66 -21.17 0.20
CA LEU A 230 15.58 -21.69 -0.65
C LEU A 230 15.92 -21.61 -2.14
N GLU A 231 16.55 -20.52 -2.58
CA GLU A 231 17.05 -20.36 -3.95
C GLU A 231 18.12 -21.41 -4.29
N LYS A 232 19.06 -21.66 -3.37
CA LYS A 232 20.13 -22.67 -3.55
C LYS A 232 19.61 -24.10 -3.55
N ASN A 233 18.66 -24.40 -2.66
CA ASN A 233 18.11 -25.75 -2.49
C ASN A 233 17.03 -26.09 -3.52
N GLY A 234 16.79 -25.20 -4.49
CA GLY A 234 15.86 -25.45 -5.57
C GLY A 234 14.44 -25.67 -5.09
N TYR A 235 14.00 -24.92 -4.06
CA TYR A 235 12.59 -24.84 -3.66
C TYR A 235 11.78 -24.08 -4.73
N PHE A 236 11.82 -24.58 -5.97
CA PHE A 236 11.24 -24.03 -7.20
C PHE A 236 9.71 -24.16 -7.25
N HIS A 237 9.10 -24.92 -6.34
CA HIS A 237 7.65 -25.06 -6.30
C HIS A 237 6.95 -23.73 -5.98
N ALA A 238 7.52 -22.87 -5.14
CA ALA A 238 6.89 -21.58 -4.82
C ALA A 238 6.85 -20.62 -6.02
N VAL A 239 7.96 -20.53 -6.75
CA VAL A 239 8.08 -19.70 -7.97
C VAL A 239 7.18 -20.25 -9.09
N ALA A 240 7.07 -21.58 -9.21
CA ALA A 240 6.19 -22.22 -10.19
C ALA A 240 4.70 -21.90 -9.98
N HIS A 241 4.31 -21.49 -8.77
CA HIS A 241 2.94 -21.07 -8.43
C HIS A 241 2.77 -19.55 -8.37
N GLY A 242 3.75 -18.77 -8.83
CA GLY A 242 3.66 -17.31 -8.89
C GLY A 242 3.93 -16.59 -7.55
N LEU A 243 4.43 -17.28 -6.52
CA LEU A 243 4.84 -16.65 -5.27
C LEU A 243 6.28 -16.11 -5.38
N HIS A 244 6.44 -14.81 -5.19
CA HIS A 244 7.73 -14.14 -5.12
C HIS A 244 8.25 -14.09 -3.68
N LEU A 245 9.43 -14.67 -3.44
CA LEU A 245 10.12 -14.57 -2.15
C LEU A 245 11.03 -13.36 -2.13
N LEU A 246 10.80 -12.43 -1.21
CA LEU A 246 11.61 -11.22 -1.05
C LEU A 246 12.29 -11.18 0.33
N PRO A 247 13.46 -10.53 0.47
CA PRO A 247 14.18 -10.51 1.73
C PRO A 247 13.60 -9.49 2.72
N LEU A 248 13.47 -9.91 3.98
CA LEU A 248 13.51 -9.05 5.13
C LEU A 248 14.99 -8.83 5.49
N ARG A 249 15.43 -7.57 5.43
CA ARG A 249 16.84 -7.21 5.57
C ARG A 249 17.33 -7.52 6.99
N ALA A 250 18.46 -8.21 7.08
CA ALA A 250 19.15 -8.45 8.34
C ALA A 250 20.22 -7.37 8.61
N GLY A 251 20.77 -7.34 9.82
CA GLY A 251 21.97 -6.56 10.13
C GLY A 251 21.78 -5.07 10.44
N THR A 252 20.54 -4.58 10.52
CA THR A 252 20.23 -3.23 11.04
C THR A 252 19.35 -3.32 12.29
N ARG A 253 19.64 -2.44 13.26
CA ARG A 253 18.83 -2.27 14.49
C ARG A 253 17.60 -1.41 14.27
N LYS A 254 17.50 -0.75 13.12
CA LYS A 254 16.33 0.05 12.75
C LYS A 254 15.27 -0.86 12.17
N LEU A 255 14.18 -1.03 12.90
CA LEU A 255 13.06 -1.87 12.52
C LEU A 255 12.43 -1.40 11.21
N ARG A 256 12.15 -0.10 11.06
CA ARG A 256 11.56 0.43 9.81
C ARG A 256 12.47 0.23 8.60
N GLU A 257 13.78 0.28 8.80
CA GLU A 257 14.76 -0.01 7.74
C GLU A 257 14.74 -1.48 7.33
N SER A 258 14.66 -2.39 8.32
CA SER A 258 14.57 -3.84 8.10
C SER A 258 13.29 -4.25 7.35
N LEU A 259 12.20 -3.53 7.59
CA LEU A 259 10.88 -3.78 7.00
C LEU A 259 10.56 -2.90 5.79
N ARG A 260 11.50 -2.06 5.32
CA ARG A 260 11.21 -0.98 4.35
C ARG A 260 10.52 -1.48 3.07
N GLU A 261 11.06 -2.51 2.44
CA GLU A 261 10.50 -3.07 1.19
C GLU A 261 9.16 -3.76 1.43
N TYR A 262 9.00 -4.40 2.59
CA TYR A 262 7.73 -5.00 2.98
C TYR A 262 6.66 -3.92 3.19
N LEU A 263 6.98 -2.84 3.90
CA LEU A 263 6.06 -1.72 4.13
C LEU A 263 5.66 -1.01 2.83
N ASP A 264 6.58 -0.86 1.86
CA ASP A 264 6.30 -0.25 0.54
C ASP A 264 5.28 -1.07 -0.27
N GLN A 265 5.32 -2.40 -0.16
CA GLN A 265 4.40 -3.28 -0.89
C GLN A 265 3.13 -3.61 -0.12
N LEU A 266 3.16 -3.57 1.22
CA LEU A 266 2.02 -3.96 2.04
C LEU A 266 0.91 -2.90 2.03
N GLU A 267 1.20 -1.61 1.94
CA GLU A 267 0.16 -0.57 1.93
C GLU A 267 -0.55 -0.48 0.57
N VAL A 268 -1.87 -0.69 0.54
CA VAL A 268 -2.68 -0.38 -0.64
C VAL A 268 -2.74 1.14 -0.83
N PRO A 269 -2.33 1.68 -1.99
CA PRO A 269 -2.39 3.12 -2.24
C PRO A 269 -3.84 3.65 -2.09
N PRO A 270 -4.07 4.75 -1.36
CA PRO A 270 -5.40 5.31 -1.21
C PRO A 270 -5.90 5.90 -2.54
N GLY A 271 -7.02 5.38 -3.04
CA GLY A 271 -7.64 5.86 -4.28
C GLY A 271 -8.39 7.20 -4.17
N PRO A 272 -9.16 7.58 -5.22
CA PRO A 272 -9.89 8.84 -5.28
C PRO A 272 -10.95 8.99 -4.17
N GLU A 273 -11.52 7.87 -3.72
CA GLU A 273 -12.54 7.84 -2.66
C GLU A 273 -11.97 8.10 -1.25
N ALA A 274 -10.64 8.05 -1.07
CA ALA A 274 -10.01 8.36 0.21
C ALA A 274 -10.10 9.86 0.54
N SER A 275 -9.81 10.24 1.78
CA SER A 275 -9.71 11.66 2.11
C SER A 275 -8.41 12.27 1.56
N ARG A 276 -8.43 13.57 1.25
CA ARG A 276 -7.22 14.33 0.86
C ARG A 276 -6.09 14.15 1.87
N LYS A 277 -6.41 14.19 3.16
CA LYS A 277 -5.43 14.00 4.25
C LYS A 277 -4.73 12.64 4.14
N GLN A 278 -5.48 11.56 3.89
CA GLN A 278 -4.92 10.22 3.73
C GLN A 278 -4.02 10.13 2.50
N ARG A 279 -4.48 10.62 1.34
CA ARG A 279 -3.66 10.61 0.12
C ARG A 279 -2.37 11.41 0.25
N SER A 280 -2.44 12.60 0.83
CA SER A 280 -1.25 13.42 1.07
C SER A 280 -0.29 12.76 2.06
N ALA A 281 -0.81 12.15 3.14
CA ALA A 281 0.03 11.42 4.09
C ALA A 281 0.72 10.21 3.42
N TYR A 282 0.01 9.46 2.58
CA TYR A 282 0.57 8.35 1.80
C TYR A 282 1.68 8.81 0.86
N PHE A 283 1.42 9.84 0.05
CA PHE A 283 2.40 10.40 -0.89
C PHE A 283 3.74 10.74 -0.22
N LEU A 284 3.70 11.35 0.96
CA LEU A 284 4.91 11.70 1.73
C LEU A 284 5.70 10.51 2.25
N ARG A 285 5.14 9.29 2.21
CA ARG A 285 5.80 8.05 2.62
C ARG A 285 6.39 7.26 1.46
N ILE A 286 6.01 7.54 0.21
CA ILE A 286 6.50 6.81 -0.96
C ILE A 286 8.00 7.09 -1.12
N PRO A 287 8.88 6.09 -1.01
CA PRO A 287 10.33 6.31 -1.09
C PRO A 287 10.84 6.45 -2.53
N ASP A 288 10.08 5.93 -3.50
CA ASP A 288 10.46 5.95 -4.93
C ASP A 288 9.88 7.20 -5.62
N ASP A 289 10.76 8.07 -6.10
CA ASP A 289 10.37 9.35 -6.73
C ASP A 289 9.48 9.17 -7.97
N ALA A 290 9.66 8.08 -8.74
CA ALA A 290 8.87 7.84 -9.93
C ALA A 290 7.44 7.41 -9.56
N LYS A 291 7.29 6.45 -8.64
CA LYS A 291 5.99 6.06 -8.06
C LYS A 291 5.31 7.25 -7.37
N ALA A 292 6.06 8.07 -6.63
CA ALA A 292 5.52 9.24 -5.94
C ALA A 292 4.97 10.27 -6.94
N ARG A 293 5.72 10.57 -8.00
CA ARG A 293 5.24 11.46 -9.09
C ARG A 293 4.01 10.91 -9.80
N GLN A 294 4.00 9.61 -10.12
CA GLN A 294 2.84 8.96 -10.71
C GLN A 294 1.61 9.10 -9.80
N TYR A 295 1.74 8.73 -8.53
CA TYR A 295 0.66 8.83 -7.55
C TYR A 295 0.18 10.28 -7.36
N TYR A 296 1.11 11.24 -7.31
CA TYR A 296 0.79 12.66 -7.24
C TYR A 296 -0.08 13.10 -8.42
N ARG A 297 0.31 12.77 -9.65
CA ARG A 297 -0.42 13.13 -10.87
C ARG A 297 -1.80 12.50 -10.93
N GLU A 298 -1.91 11.25 -10.51
CA GLU A 298 -3.15 10.49 -10.61
C GLU A 298 -4.17 10.89 -9.54
N TYR A 299 -3.72 11.11 -8.29
CA TYR A 299 -4.64 11.22 -7.15
C TYR A 299 -4.59 12.53 -6.36
N ILE A 300 -3.53 13.32 -6.47
CA ILE A 300 -3.39 14.59 -5.72
C ILE A 300 -3.60 15.79 -6.64
N LEU A 301 -2.92 15.80 -7.78
CA LEU A 301 -2.90 16.91 -8.72
C LEU A 301 -4.31 17.30 -9.23
N PRO A 302 -5.23 16.36 -9.55
CA PRO A 302 -6.59 16.72 -9.97
C PRO A 302 -7.33 17.56 -8.94
N GLU A 303 -7.20 17.21 -7.65
CA GLU A 303 -7.84 17.97 -6.57
C GLU A 303 -7.22 19.35 -6.36
N VAL A 304 -5.90 19.45 -6.51
CA VAL A 304 -5.19 20.73 -6.44
C VAL A 304 -5.66 21.64 -7.58
N ARG A 305 -5.82 21.12 -8.80
CA ARG A 305 -6.34 21.89 -9.95
C ARG A 305 -7.72 22.46 -9.66
N GLU A 306 -8.65 21.62 -9.20
CA GLU A 306 -10.02 22.03 -8.90
C GLU A 306 -10.10 23.02 -7.73
N ALA A 307 -9.23 22.89 -6.73
CA ALA A 307 -9.17 23.83 -5.61
C ALA A 307 -8.65 25.22 -6.01
N TRP A 308 -7.70 25.30 -6.95
CA TRP A 308 -7.09 26.57 -7.38
C TRP A 308 -7.84 27.29 -8.49
N ARG A 309 -8.58 26.58 -9.34
CA ARG A 309 -9.30 27.17 -10.47
C ARG A 309 -10.25 28.33 -10.07
N PRO A 310 -11.07 28.23 -9.00
CA PRO A 310 -11.93 29.34 -8.59
C PRO A 310 -11.13 30.59 -8.18
N ALA A 311 -9.99 30.42 -7.50
CA ALA A 311 -9.15 31.53 -7.05
C ALA A 311 -8.54 32.28 -8.25
N ILE A 312 -8.08 31.56 -9.27
CA ILE A 312 -7.58 32.17 -10.51
C ILE A 312 -8.70 32.90 -11.25
N HIS A 313 -9.89 32.31 -11.39
CA HIS A 313 -11.04 32.98 -12.01
C HIS A 313 -11.51 34.21 -11.21
N GLN A 314 -11.29 34.26 -9.90
CA GLN A 314 -11.58 35.45 -9.12
C GLN A 314 -10.55 36.57 -9.36
N GLN A 315 -9.28 36.23 -9.49
CA GLN A 315 -8.19 37.19 -9.74
C GLN A 315 -8.19 37.70 -11.18
N VAL A 316 -8.53 36.84 -12.15
CA VAL A 316 -8.60 37.17 -13.57
C VAL A 316 -9.95 36.69 -14.13
N PRO A 317 -11.05 37.45 -13.90
CA PRO A 317 -12.41 37.05 -14.31
C PRO A 317 -12.55 36.65 -15.78
N ARG A 318 -11.78 37.28 -16.66
CA ARG A 318 -11.81 36.99 -18.09
C ARG A 318 -11.45 35.54 -18.44
N PHE A 319 -10.62 34.88 -17.64
CA PHE A 319 -10.26 33.47 -17.90
C PHE A 319 -11.44 32.52 -17.72
N ARG A 320 -12.53 32.96 -17.09
CA ARG A 320 -13.80 32.21 -17.05
C ARG A 320 -14.55 32.26 -18.38
N GLU A 321 -14.44 33.37 -19.11
CA GLU A 321 -15.18 33.61 -20.36
C GLU A 321 -14.38 33.17 -21.58
N GLU A 322 -13.06 33.34 -21.53
CA GLU A 322 -12.14 33.05 -22.61
C GLU A 322 -10.93 32.26 -22.08
N ALA A 323 -10.74 31.03 -22.58
CA ALA A 323 -9.58 30.23 -22.23
C ALA A 323 -8.28 30.97 -22.62
N PRO A 324 -7.29 31.05 -21.71
CA PRO A 324 -6.04 31.76 -21.97
C PRO A 324 -5.18 31.03 -23.01
N LEU A 325 -4.16 31.73 -23.51
CA LEU A 325 -3.01 31.11 -24.18
C LEU A 325 -1.89 31.00 -23.17
N LEU A 326 -1.13 29.92 -23.20
CA LEU A 326 -0.02 29.70 -22.27
C LEU A 326 1.31 29.65 -23.01
N VAL A 327 2.34 30.28 -22.47
CA VAL A 327 3.75 30.04 -22.84
C VAL A 327 4.49 29.57 -21.60
N SER A 328 5.23 28.46 -21.69
CA SER A 328 5.98 27.91 -20.56
C SER A 328 7.30 27.29 -21.03
N ILE A 329 8.34 27.40 -20.21
CA ILE A 329 9.66 26.80 -20.46
C ILE A 329 9.67 25.38 -19.92
N VAL A 330 9.98 24.38 -20.75
CA VAL A 330 10.08 22.98 -20.32
C VAL A 330 11.22 22.80 -19.34
N SER A 331 10.95 22.06 -18.26
CA SER A 331 11.95 21.69 -17.26
C SER A 331 11.76 20.24 -16.81
N LYS A 332 12.77 19.66 -16.16
CA LYS A 332 12.69 18.29 -15.60
C LYS A 332 11.56 18.11 -14.58
N GLY A 333 11.13 19.18 -13.92
CA GLY A 333 10.04 19.20 -12.94
C GLY A 333 8.72 19.67 -13.54
N PHE A 334 8.23 19.03 -14.60
CA PHE A 334 7.04 19.47 -15.34
C PHE A 334 5.71 19.24 -14.59
N ASP A 335 5.73 18.73 -13.35
CA ASP A 335 4.52 18.62 -12.51
C ASP A 335 3.88 20.00 -12.27
N LEU A 336 4.70 21.06 -12.11
CA LEU A 336 4.21 22.43 -11.98
C LEU A 336 3.63 22.97 -13.29
N GLN A 337 4.23 22.64 -14.44
CA GLN A 337 3.63 22.98 -15.74
C GLN A 337 2.29 22.28 -15.93
N THR A 338 2.21 21.02 -15.51
CA THR A 338 1.00 20.22 -15.55
C THR A 338 -0.08 20.82 -14.65
N LEU A 339 0.29 21.29 -13.46
CA LEU A 339 -0.60 22.06 -12.59
C LEU A 339 -1.09 23.34 -13.28
N THR A 340 -0.18 24.12 -13.84
CA THR A 340 -0.49 25.38 -14.55
C THR A 340 -1.48 25.15 -15.69
N VAL A 341 -1.22 24.18 -16.56
CA VAL A 341 -2.12 23.81 -17.66
C VAL A 341 -3.47 23.35 -17.12
N GLY A 342 -3.50 22.48 -16.12
CA GLY A 342 -4.75 21.96 -15.56
C GLY A 342 -5.59 22.97 -14.79
N VAL A 343 -4.96 23.99 -14.19
CA VAL A 343 -5.65 25.09 -13.50
C VAL A 343 -6.18 26.11 -14.51
N LEU A 344 -5.35 26.53 -15.47
CA LEU A 344 -5.70 27.55 -16.45
C LEU A 344 -6.59 27.04 -17.58
N GLN A 345 -6.52 25.74 -17.89
CA GLN A 345 -7.15 25.10 -19.05
C GLN A 345 -6.97 25.92 -20.33
N PRO A 346 -5.71 26.20 -20.73
CA PRO A 346 -5.45 27.10 -21.85
C PRO A 346 -5.95 26.50 -23.16
N GLN A 347 -6.37 27.36 -24.09
CA GLN A 347 -6.75 26.93 -25.43
C GLN A 347 -5.55 26.33 -26.19
N GLN A 348 -4.39 26.95 -26.04
CA GLN A 348 -3.12 26.49 -26.62
C GLN A 348 -1.98 26.74 -25.65
N CYS A 349 -0.95 25.88 -25.69
CA CYS A 349 0.28 26.04 -24.93
C CYS A 349 1.49 26.01 -25.86
N LEU A 350 2.35 27.03 -25.78
CA LEU A 350 3.67 27.08 -26.40
C LEU A 350 4.72 26.60 -25.39
N LEU A 351 5.33 25.46 -25.70
CA LEU A 351 6.44 24.89 -24.96
C LEU A 351 7.76 25.38 -25.54
N LEU A 352 8.51 26.15 -24.74
CA LEU A 352 9.86 26.61 -25.05
C LEU A 352 10.86 25.62 -24.45
N TYR A 353 11.79 25.09 -25.24
CA TYR A 353 12.77 24.11 -24.73
C TYR A 353 14.13 24.28 -25.40
N ASN A 354 15.21 23.96 -24.68
CA ASN A 354 16.55 23.85 -25.24
C ASN A 354 16.87 22.39 -25.61
N GLU A 355 18.07 22.13 -26.13
CA GLU A 355 18.47 20.76 -26.48
C GLU A 355 18.50 19.82 -25.28
N GLU A 356 18.88 20.31 -24.11
CA GLU A 356 18.95 19.49 -22.89
C GLU A 356 17.58 18.94 -22.48
N MET A 357 16.51 19.69 -22.74
CA MET A 357 15.13 19.30 -22.41
C MET A 357 14.41 18.59 -23.56
N ALA A 358 15.05 18.37 -24.71
CA ALA A 358 14.41 17.73 -25.86
C ALA A 358 13.90 16.31 -25.56
N THR A 359 14.56 15.59 -24.65
CA THR A 359 14.16 14.24 -24.21
C THR A 359 12.93 14.23 -23.30
N GLU A 360 12.61 15.36 -22.65
CA GLU A 360 11.46 15.48 -21.75
C GLU A 360 10.15 15.81 -22.50
N ILE A 361 10.28 16.36 -23.71
CA ILE A 361 9.13 16.80 -24.52
C ILE A 361 8.06 15.72 -24.70
N PRO A 362 8.38 14.47 -25.10
CA PRO A 362 7.35 13.45 -25.31
C PRO A 362 6.52 13.18 -24.05
N MET A 363 7.17 13.17 -22.88
CA MET A 363 6.50 12.93 -21.60
C MET A 363 5.63 14.13 -21.17
N VAL A 364 6.08 15.36 -21.44
CA VAL A 364 5.24 16.56 -21.25
C VAL A 364 4.04 16.50 -22.19
N GLU A 365 4.23 16.20 -23.47
CA GLU A 365 3.15 16.09 -24.45
C GLU A 365 2.12 15.02 -24.06
N GLU A 366 2.56 13.86 -23.58
CA GLU A 366 1.68 12.81 -23.06
C GLU A 366 0.87 13.29 -21.85
N THR A 367 1.47 14.11 -20.97
CA THR A 367 0.84 14.52 -19.72
C THR A 367 -0.13 15.69 -19.88
N ILE A 368 0.15 16.65 -20.77
CA ILE A 368 -0.66 17.88 -20.94
C ILE A 368 -1.36 18.01 -22.31
N GLY A 369 -1.05 17.12 -23.26
CA GLY A 369 -1.57 17.21 -24.63
C GLY A 369 -3.07 16.92 -24.75
N GLU A 370 -3.66 16.20 -23.78
CA GLU A 370 -5.11 16.01 -23.70
C GLU A 370 -5.83 17.27 -23.18
N ASP A 371 -5.14 18.10 -22.40
CA ASP A 371 -5.70 19.29 -21.76
C ASP A 371 -5.71 20.53 -22.68
N CYS A 372 -4.81 20.61 -23.68
CA CYS A 372 -4.70 21.78 -24.58
C CYS A 372 -3.96 21.50 -25.90
N ALA A 373 -4.13 22.37 -26.89
CA ALA A 373 -3.37 22.27 -28.15
C ALA A 373 -1.91 22.71 -27.96
N LEU A 374 -0.95 21.83 -28.25
CA LEU A 374 0.48 22.10 -28.02
C LEU A 374 1.19 22.63 -29.26
N LYS A 375 2.04 23.62 -29.05
CA LYS A 375 3.07 24.08 -29.99
C LYS A 375 4.43 24.02 -29.29
N LYS A 376 5.46 23.75 -30.08
CA LYS A 376 6.82 23.55 -29.59
C LYS A 376 7.76 24.52 -30.27
N HIS A 377 8.67 25.11 -29.51
CA HIS A 377 9.74 25.94 -30.04
C HIS A 377 11.05 25.61 -29.34
N ARG A 378 12.01 25.10 -30.11
CA ARG A 378 13.37 24.87 -29.64
C ARG A 378 14.15 26.17 -29.71
N PHE A 379 14.68 26.63 -28.60
CA PHE A 379 15.57 27.78 -28.53
C PHE A 379 17.03 27.36 -28.44
N THR A 380 17.93 28.23 -28.91
CA THR A 380 19.39 28.00 -28.95
C THR A 380 20.20 29.09 -28.26
N GLY A 381 19.60 30.24 -27.99
CA GLY A 381 20.24 31.36 -27.32
C GLY A 381 20.85 30.96 -25.97
N GLN A 382 22.03 31.50 -25.68
CA GLN A 382 22.74 31.25 -24.42
C GLN A 382 22.84 32.51 -23.56
N THR A 383 22.71 33.68 -24.18
CA THR A 383 22.66 34.98 -23.50
C THR A 383 21.22 35.47 -23.33
N ARG A 384 21.02 36.44 -22.44
CA ARG A 384 19.68 37.01 -22.19
C ARG A 384 19.13 37.71 -23.43
N GLU A 385 19.98 38.43 -24.16
CA GLU A 385 19.63 39.19 -25.35
C GLU A 385 19.22 38.25 -26.51
N GLU A 386 19.96 37.16 -26.72
CA GLU A 386 19.61 36.12 -27.70
C GLU A 386 18.28 35.46 -27.35
N LEU A 387 18.11 35.02 -26.09
CA LEU A 387 16.88 34.39 -25.61
C LEU A 387 15.68 35.33 -25.74
N LEU A 388 15.84 36.61 -25.39
CA LEU A 388 14.79 37.62 -25.53
C LEU A 388 14.34 37.72 -27.00
N GLN A 389 15.28 37.81 -27.93
CA GLN A 389 14.96 37.94 -29.35
C GLN A 389 14.26 36.68 -29.90
N GLU A 390 14.73 35.49 -29.51
CA GLU A 390 14.10 34.21 -29.89
C GLU A 390 12.69 34.08 -29.31
N PHE A 391 12.50 34.37 -28.01
CA PHE A 391 11.20 34.28 -27.34
C PHE A 391 10.19 35.29 -27.89
N GLN A 392 10.61 36.51 -28.20
CA GLN A 392 9.75 37.51 -28.85
C GLN A 392 9.24 37.02 -30.21
N ASN A 393 10.10 36.38 -31.00
CA ASN A 393 9.71 35.84 -32.30
C ASN A 393 8.76 34.65 -32.13
N ALA A 394 9.09 33.71 -31.25
CA ALA A 394 8.26 32.55 -30.96
C ALA A 394 6.86 32.93 -30.44
N ILE A 395 6.77 33.89 -29.52
CA ILE A 395 5.50 34.39 -28.97
C ILE A 395 4.70 35.12 -30.06
N ARG A 396 5.34 35.95 -30.89
CA ARG A 396 4.66 36.65 -31.99
C ARG A 396 4.05 35.67 -32.99
N ASP A 397 4.80 34.65 -33.37
CA ASP A 397 4.34 33.60 -34.27
C ASP A 397 3.22 32.77 -33.63
N PHE A 398 3.33 32.50 -32.33
CA PHE A 398 2.32 31.77 -31.55
C PHE A 398 0.98 32.50 -31.49
N LEU A 399 0.99 33.81 -31.24
CA LEU A 399 -0.22 34.62 -31.11
C LEU A 399 -0.96 34.81 -32.44
N HIS A 400 -0.28 34.82 -33.59
CA HIS A 400 -0.87 34.92 -34.93
C HIS A 400 -2.07 35.91 -35.05
N ARG A 401 -1.90 37.15 -34.52
CA ARG A 401 -2.90 38.25 -34.44
C ARG A 401 -3.88 38.22 -33.26
N MET A 402 -3.78 37.25 -32.36
CA MET A 402 -4.48 37.27 -31.07
C MET A 402 -3.91 38.38 -30.17
N SER A 403 -4.78 38.92 -29.31
CA SER A 403 -4.40 39.98 -28.37
C SER A 403 -3.54 39.42 -27.22
N GLY A 404 -2.56 40.21 -26.78
CA GLY A 404 -1.66 39.85 -25.69
C GLY A 404 -2.36 39.75 -24.32
N ASP A 405 -3.51 40.36 -24.16
CA ASP A 405 -4.33 40.29 -22.95
C ASP A 405 -4.96 38.92 -22.66
N ARG A 406 -4.76 37.94 -23.55
CA ARG A 406 -5.10 36.53 -23.32
C ARG A 406 -3.89 35.66 -23.01
N LEU A 407 -2.68 36.21 -23.14
CA LEU A 407 -1.45 35.47 -22.95
C LEU A 407 -1.10 35.40 -21.45
N VAL A 408 -0.90 34.17 -20.99
CA VAL A 408 -0.27 33.86 -19.71
C VAL A 408 1.12 33.31 -19.99
N VAL A 409 2.10 33.83 -19.27
CA VAL A 409 3.48 33.36 -19.35
C VAL A 409 3.86 32.78 -17.99
N ASP A 410 4.18 31.49 -17.99
CA ASP A 410 4.61 30.76 -16.80
C ASP A 410 6.11 30.93 -16.60
N LEU A 411 6.46 31.65 -15.53
CA LEU A 411 7.83 31.96 -15.13
C LEU A 411 8.30 31.06 -13.98
N THR A 412 7.55 29.99 -13.69
CA THR A 412 7.89 29.00 -12.68
C THR A 412 9.03 28.08 -13.13
N PRO A 413 8.94 27.42 -14.29
CA PRO A 413 10.01 26.55 -14.74
C PRO A 413 11.12 27.35 -15.44
N GLY A 414 12.34 26.79 -15.48
CA GLY A 414 13.46 27.36 -16.22
C GLY A 414 14.50 28.08 -15.35
N GLN A 415 15.65 28.37 -15.98
CA GLN A 415 16.72 29.12 -15.31
C GLN A 415 16.36 30.60 -15.21
N ARG A 416 16.89 31.30 -14.19
CA ARG A 416 16.62 32.73 -13.97
C ARG A 416 16.83 33.59 -15.21
N ILE A 417 17.87 33.33 -16.01
CA ILE A 417 18.13 34.08 -17.25
C ILE A 417 17.03 33.87 -18.30
N MET A 418 16.53 32.63 -18.43
CA MET A 418 15.44 32.29 -19.34
C MET A 418 14.14 32.96 -18.88
N ASN A 419 13.83 32.94 -17.59
CA ASN A 419 12.60 33.52 -17.06
C ASN A 419 12.61 35.05 -17.18
N LEU A 420 13.77 35.69 -17.00
CA LEU A 420 13.93 37.13 -17.24
C LEU A 420 13.77 37.48 -18.73
N ALA A 421 14.36 36.70 -19.63
CA ALA A 421 14.19 36.90 -21.07
C ALA A 421 12.72 36.69 -21.50
N LEU A 422 12.06 35.67 -20.94
CA LEU A 422 10.68 35.34 -21.24
C LEU A 422 9.72 36.42 -20.71
N TYR A 423 9.96 36.94 -19.50
CA TYR A 423 9.21 38.07 -18.95
C TYR A 423 9.31 39.31 -19.84
N ASP A 424 10.52 39.67 -20.27
CA ASP A 424 10.76 40.82 -21.15
C ASP A 424 10.20 40.61 -22.57
N ALA A 425 10.00 39.35 -23.00
CA ALA A 425 9.42 39.01 -24.29
C ALA A 425 7.87 39.15 -24.32
N MET A 426 7.24 39.33 -23.17
CA MET A 426 5.78 39.40 -23.05
C MET A 426 5.20 40.65 -23.73
N PRO A 427 4.19 40.52 -24.61
CA PRO A 427 3.44 41.66 -25.12
C PRO A 427 2.71 42.41 -24.01
N THR A 428 2.50 43.73 -24.20
CA THR A 428 1.71 44.55 -23.28
C THR A 428 0.31 43.96 -23.05
N GLY A 429 -0.12 43.92 -21.79
CA GLY A 429 -1.41 43.36 -21.39
C GLY A 429 -1.39 41.88 -21.00
N SER A 430 -0.29 41.17 -21.25
CA SER A 430 -0.12 39.76 -20.85
C SER A 430 -0.03 39.60 -19.33
N PHE A 431 -0.28 38.38 -18.86
CA PHE A 431 -0.19 37.99 -17.45
C PHE A 431 1.07 37.15 -17.19
N ALA A 432 1.76 37.44 -16.10
CA ALA A 432 2.87 36.61 -15.62
C ALA A 432 2.36 35.73 -14.48
N LEU A 433 2.62 34.43 -14.58
CA LEU A 433 2.31 33.45 -13.55
C LEU A 433 3.61 32.97 -12.89
N VAL A 434 3.62 32.95 -11.56
CA VAL A 434 4.69 32.36 -10.75
C VAL A 434 4.05 31.49 -9.68
N CYS A 435 4.28 30.18 -9.73
CA CYS A 435 3.92 29.30 -8.62
C CYS A 435 4.97 29.41 -7.53
N GLN A 436 4.59 29.92 -6.36
CA GLN A 436 5.42 29.85 -5.17
C GLN A 436 5.14 28.51 -4.47
N ALA A 437 6.14 27.64 -4.47
CA ALA A 437 6.13 26.35 -3.77
C ALA A 437 6.60 26.51 -2.33
#